data_AF-Q92KI9-F1
#
_entry.id   AF-Q92KI9-F1
#
_cell.length_a   1.000
_cell.length_b   1.000
_cell.length_c   1.000
_cell.angle_alpha   90.00
_cell.angle_beta   90.00
_cell.angle_gamma   90.00
#
_symmetry.space_group_name_H-M   'P 1'
#
loop_
_entity.id
_entity.type
_entity.pdbx_description
1 polymer ?
#
loop_
_entity_poly.entity_id
_entity_poly.type
_entity_poly.pdbx_seq_one_letter_code
_entity_poly.pdbx_strand_id
1 'polypeptide(L)'
;MPVYVALLRAVNVGGTGKLAMADLKAVCDELGFAGAKTFIQSGNVVFRSDLPEPAVQAKLEQALAAKMGKAPGVLLRSRRQLDDIAAKAERFLVPSRTCC
;
A
#
# COMPACT_ATOMS: atom_id res chain seq x y z
N MET A 1 -12.73 -10.13 6.70
CA MET A 1 -11.92 -9.07 6.09
C MET A 1 -10.47 -9.03 6.58
N PRO A 2 -9.51 -9.58 5.81
CA PRO A 2 -8.09 -9.28 5.98
C PRO A 2 -7.78 -7.78 5.92
N VAL A 3 -6.68 -7.39 6.59
CA VAL A 3 -6.11 -6.03 6.53
C VAL A 3 -5.04 -6.00 5.46
N TYR A 4 -5.17 -5.02 4.55
CA TYR A 4 -4.22 -4.75 3.48
C TYR A 4 -3.55 -3.40 3.68
N VAL A 5 -2.29 -3.34 3.27
CA VAL A 5 -1.47 -2.13 3.18
C VAL A 5 -1.05 -1.97 1.73
N ALA A 6 -1.52 -0.91 1.09
CA ALA A 6 -1.12 -0.53 -0.26
C ALA A 6 -0.03 0.54 -0.17
N LEU A 7 1.14 0.20 -0.71
CA LEU A 7 2.30 1.07 -0.79
C LEU A 7 2.40 1.60 -2.22
N LEU A 8 2.17 2.90 -2.39
CA LEU A 8 2.15 3.52 -3.72
C LEU A 8 3.55 4.07 -4.05
N ARG A 9 3.96 3.87 -5.31
CA ARG A 9 5.24 4.35 -5.82
C ARG A 9 5.08 5.69 -6.55
N ALA A 10 6.03 6.60 -6.35
CA ALA A 10 6.15 7.86 -7.08
C ALA A 10 4.90 8.76 -7.05
N VAL A 11 4.20 8.80 -5.90
CA VAL A 11 3.10 9.72 -5.65
C VAL A 11 3.62 10.99 -4.99
N ASN A 12 3.12 12.16 -5.38
CA ASN A 12 3.45 13.47 -4.82
C ASN A 12 4.96 13.84 -4.87
N VAL A 13 5.69 13.39 -5.90
CA VAL A 13 7.12 13.71 -6.11
C VAL A 13 7.32 14.57 -7.35
N GLY A 14 8.13 15.64 -7.23
CA GLY A 14 8.55 16.45 -8.38
C GLY A 14 7.41 17.12 -9.17
N GLY A 15 6.26 17.37 -8.54
CA GLY A 15 5.09 17.98 -9.19
C GLY A 15 4.28 17.05 -10.09
N THR A 16 4.74 15.83 -10.33
CA THR A 16 4.06 14.79 -11.12
C THR A 16 3.34 13.82 -10.19
N GLY A 17 2.19 13.28 -10.61
CA GLY A 17 1.45 12.30 -9.81
C GLY A 17 0.87 12.88 -8.51
N LYS A 18 0.31 14.11 -8.59
CA LYS A 18 -0.42 14.73 -7.49
C LYS A 18 -1.67 13.91 -7.17
N LEU A 19 -1.76 13.44 -5.94
CA LEU A 19 -2.93 12.76 -5.41
C LEU A 19 -3.22 13.31 -4.02
N ALA A 20 -4.38 13.94 -3.84
CA ALA A 20 -4.79 14.35 -2.52
C ALA A 20 -5.12 13.09 -1.69
N MET A 21 -4.73 13.07 -0.42
CA MET A 21 -5.01 11.91 0.44
C MET A 21 -6.51 11.72 0.68
N ALA A 22 -7.30 12.79 0.58
CA ALA A 22 -8.76 12.72 0.59
C ALA A 22 -9.29 11.95 -0.63
N ASP A 23 -8.73 12.18 -1.83
CA ASP A 23 -9.12 11.47 -3.04
C ASP A 23 -8.72 9.99 -2.97
N LEU A 24 -7.54 9.67 -2.45
CA LEU A 24 -7.10 8.29 -2.25
C LEU A 24 -8.05 7.55 -1.30
N LYS A 25 -8.47 8.22 -0.22
CA LYS A 25 -9.46 7.68 0.71
C LYS A 25 -10.80 7.46 0.01
N ALA A 26 -11.28 8.45 -0.73
CA ALA A 26 -12.53 8.36 -1.48
C ALA A 26 -12.52 7.19 -2.48
N VAL A 27 -11.42 6.98 -3.21
CA VAL A 27 -11.25 5.82 -4.11
C VAL A 27 -11.39 4.50 -3.34
N CYS A 28 -10.78 4.38 -2.16
CA CYS A 28 -10.92 3.17 -1.36
C CYS A 28 -12.36 2.96 -0.88
N ASP A 29 -13.04 4.03 -0.47
CA ASP A 29 -14.42 3.98 -0.02
C ASP A 29 -15.38 3.63 -1.20
N GLU A 30 -15.17 4.18 -2.40
CA GLU A 30 -15.89 3.86 -3.64
C GLU A 30 -15.72 2.40 -4.07
N LEU A 31 -14.53 1.83 -3.86
CA LEU A 31 -14.24 0.42 -4.12
C LEU A 31 -14.84 -0.53 -3.06
N GLY A 32 -15.49 0.01 -2.03
CA GLY A 32 -16.10 -0.76 -0.94
C GLY A 32 -15.10 -1.28 0.09
N PHE A 33 -13.90 -0.69 0.16
CA PHE A 33 -12.92 -1.06 1.18
C PHE A 33 -13.29 -0.42 2.52
N ALA A 34 -13.23 -1.21 3.60
CA ALA A 34 -13.65 -0.75 4.92
C ALA A 34 -12.49 -0.11 5.68
N GLY A 35 -12.77 1.02 6.33
CA GLY A 35 -11.86 1.65 7.29
C GLY A 35 -10.56 2.18 6.69
N ALA A 36 -10.60 2.69 5.44
CA ALA A 36 -9.43 3.22 4.76
C ALA A 36 -8.80 4.40 5.52
N LYS A 37 -7.51 4.27 5.83
CA LYS A 37 -6.67 5.27 6.49
C LYS A 37 -5.39 5.48 5.69
N THR A 38 -5.10 6.73 5.34
CA THR A 38 -3.87 7.11 4.65
C THR A 38 -2.76 7.43 5.65
N PHE A 39 -1.50 7.24 5.22
CA PHE A 39 -0.32 7.53 6.03
C PHE A 39 0.54 8.61 5.37
N ILE A 40 0.55 9.81 5.96
CA ILE A 40 1.31 10.99 5.49
C ILE A 40 0.92 11.33 4.02
N GLN A 41 1.66 12.21 3.34
CA GLN A 41 1.47 12.56 1.92
C GLN A 41 2.15 11.58 0.95
N SER A 42 2.65 10.45 1.45
CA SER A 42 3.37 9.45 0.65
C SER A 42 2.47 8.61 -0.26
N GLY A 43 1.15 8.69 -0.10
CA GLY A 43 0.18 7.89 -0.86
C GLY A 43 -0.03 6.48 -0.32
N ASN A 44 0.51 6.13 0.85
CA ASN A 44 0.28 4.82 1.46
C ASN A 44 -1.11 4.77 2.12
N VAL A 45 -1.80 3.64 1.99
CA VAL A 45 -3.14 3.44 2.57
C VAL A 45 -3.30 2.06 3.20
N VAL A 46 -3.96 2.01 4.35
CA VAL A 46 -4.34 0.79 5.06
C VAL A 46 -5.86 0.67 5.04
N PHE A 47 -6.37 -0.49 4.68
CA PHE A 47 -7.81 -0.75 4.60
C PHE A 47 -8.12 -2.23 4.79
N ARG A 48 -9.40 -2.57 4.85
CA ARG A 48 -9.90 -3.95 4.94
C ARG A 48 -10.71 -4.29 3.70
N SER A 49 -10.58 -5.52 3.20
CA SER A 49 -11.37 -6.05 2.09
C SER A 49 -11.60 -7.55 2.27
N ASP A 50 -12.69 -8.10 1.74
CA ASP A 50 -12.90 -9.55 1.62
C ASP A 50 -12.45 -10.11 0.27
N LEU A 51 -12.01 -9.25 -0.64
CA LEU A 51 -11.47 -9.67 -1.92
C LEU A 51 -10.06 -10.25 -1.76
N PRO A 52 -9.67 -11.21 -2.61
CA PRO A 52 -8.31 -11.74 -2.63
C PRO A 52 -7.30 -10.66 -3.08
N GLU A 53 -6.06 -10.77 -2.60
CA GLU A 53 -4.97 -9.80 -2.84
C GLU A 53 -4.81 -9.36 -4.31
N PRO A 54 -4.79 -10.27 -5.31
CA PRO A 54 -4.68 -9.88 -6.72
C PRO A 54 -5.87 -9.03 -7.21
N ALA A 55 -7.07 -9.33 -6.73
CA ALA A 55 -8.28 -8.59 -7.12
C ALA A 55 -8.31 -7.20 -6.48
N VAL A 56 -7.87 -7.09 -5.23
CA VAL A 56 -7.71 -5.80 -4.55
C VAL A 56 -6.69 -4.92 -5.28
N GLN A 57 -5.52 -5.49 -5.62
CA GLN A 57 -4.47 -4.79 -6.33
C GLN A 57 -4.96 -4.28 -7.69
N ALA A 58 -5.55 -5.16 -8.52
CA ALA A 58 -6.04 -4.79 -9.83
C ALA A 58 -7.11 -3.68 -9.78
N LYS A 59 -8.07 -3.77 -8.84
CA LYS A 59 -9.10 -2.73 -8.65
C LYS A 59 -8.49 -1.39 -8.26
N LEU A 60 -7.52 -1.39 -7.35
CA LEU A 60 -6.88 -0.15 -6.88
C LEU A 60 -6.04 0.48 -7.99
N GLU A 61 -5.26 -0.31 -8.74
CA GLU A 61 -4.47 0.17 -9.88
C GLU A 61 -5.36 0.78 -10.97
N GLN A 62 -6.48 0.12 -11.31
CA GLN A 62 -7.45 0.63 -12.30
C GLN A 62 -8.09 1.94 -11.85
N ALA A 63 -8.56 2.02 -10.60
CA ALA A 63 -9.20 3.23 -10.08
C ALA A 63 -8.22 4.41 -10.00
N LEU A 64 -6.97 4.15 -9.59
CA LEU A 64 -5.92 5.17 -9.55
C LEU A 64 -5.49 5.59 -10.96
N ALA A 65 -5.41 4.68 -11.91
CA ALA A 65 -5.14 5.01 -13.31
C ALA A 65 -6.22 5.93 -13.89
N ALA A 66 -7.49 5.65 -13.60
CA ALA A 66 -8.60 6.49 -14.05
C ALA A 66 -8.56 7.90 -13.45
N LYS A 67 -8.20 8.06 -12.17
CA LYS A 67 -8.07 9.38 -11.54
C LYS A 67 -6.81 10.15 -11.94
N MET A 68 -5.67 9.48 -12.07
CA MET A 68 -4.37 10.13 -12.27
C MET A 68 -3.93 10.16 -13.74
N GLY A 69 -4.66 9.51 -14.65
CA GLY A 69 -4.27 9.33 -16.05
C GLY A 69 -3.11 8.34 -16.27
N LYS A 70 -2.54 7.80 -15.19
CA LYS A 70 -1.47 6.80 -15.19
C LYS A 70 -1.57 5.94 -13.94
N ALA A 71 -1.42 4.63 -14.10
CA ALA A 71 -1.38 3.71 -12.96
C ALA A 71 -0.10 3.98 -12.12
N PRO A 72 -0.21 4.42 -10.85
CA PRO A 72 0.93 4.37 -9.95
C PRO A 72 1.27 2.90 -9.67
N GLY A 73 2.55 2.59 -9.44
CA GLY A 73 2.92 1.24 -9.01
C GLY A 73 2.38 0.99 -7.60
N VAL A 74 1.50 -0.01 -7.44
CA VAL A 74 0.92 -0.38 -6.15
C VAL A 74 1.57 -1.68 -5.68
N LEU A 75 2.16 -1.67 -4.48
CA LEU A 75 2.59 -2.87 -3.80
C LEU A 75 1.62 -3.18 -2.67
N LEU A 76 0.81 -4.22 -2.83
CA LEU A 76 -0.10 -4.67 -1.77
C LEU A 76 0.61 -5.64 -0.83
N ARG A 77 0.40 -5.47 0.47
CA ARG A 77 0.84 -6.42 1.50
C ARG A 77 -0.27 -6.66 2.51
N SER A 78 -0.45 -7.91 2.89
CA SER A 78 -1.24 -8.29 4.06
C SER A 78 -0.48 -7.98 5.35
N ARG A 79 -1.21 -7.87 6.47
CA ARG A 79 -0.60 -7.72 7.79
C ARG A 79 0.45 -8.81 8.09
N ARG A 80 0.13 -10.07 7.78
CA ARG A 80 1.02 -11.21 8.00
C ARG A 80 2.33 -11.08 7.22
N GLN A 81 2.26 -10.70 5.94
CA GLN A 81 3.47 -10.51 5.14
C GLN A 81 4.35 -9.39 5.70
N LEU A 82 3.76 -8.30 6.22
CA LEU A 82 4.54 -7.22 6.86
C LEU A 82 5.19 -7.68 8.16
N ASP A 83 4.48 -8.45 8.99
CA ASP A 83 5.04 -9.03 10.22
C ASP A 83 6.21 -9.99 9.89
N ASP A 84 6.05 -10.84 8.86
CA ASP A 84 7.11 -11.74 8.38
C ASP A 84 8.33 -10.97 7.86
N ILE A 85 8.12 -9.86 7.14
CA ILE A 85 9.19 -9.00 6.66
C ILE A 85 9.92 -8.34 7.83
N ALA A 86 9.19 -7.81 8.82
CA ALA A 86 9.77 -7.17 10.00
C ALA A 86 10.62 -8.15 10.81
N ALA A 87 10.09 -9.36 11.10
CA ALA A 87 10.81 -10.40 11.82
C ALA A 87 12.08 -10.87 11.08
N LYS A 88 12.03 -10.97 9.74
CA LYS A 88 13.22 -11.32 8.94
C LYS A 88 14.21 -10.17 8.86
N ALA A 89 13.75 -8.92 8.82
CA ALA A 89 14.61 -7.73 8.78
C ALA A 89 15.52 -7.66 10.01
N GLU A 90 15.01 -8.03 11.19
CA GLU A 90 15.80 -8.08 12.43
C GLU A 90 17.05 -8.95 12.30
N ARG A 91 17.00 -10.04 11.52
CA ARG A 91 18.16 -10.90 11.26
C ARG A 91 19.29 -10.17 10.52
N PHE A 92 18.98 -9.15 9.73
CA PHE A 92 20.00 -8.32 9.05
C PHE A 92 20.58 -7.24 9.96
N LEU A 93 19.92 -6.93 11.08
CA LEU A 93 20.33 -5.90 12.04
C LEU A 93 21.13 -6.48 13.23
N VAL A 94 21.05 -7.79 13.45
CA VAL A 94 21.89 -8.48 14.45
C VAL A 94 23.22 -8.88 13.78
N PRO A 95 24.37 -8.32 14.20
CA PRO A 95 25.66 -8.73 13.63
C PRO A 95 25.88 -10.22 13.90
N SER A 96 26.22 -10.96 12.84
CA SER A 96 26.54 -12.38 12.94
C SER A 96 27.66 -12.59 13.95
N ARG A 97 27.33 -13.06 15.15
CA ARG A 97 28.29 -13.63 16.10
C ARG A 97 28.71 -15.00 15.59
N THR A 98 29.42 -15.03 14.46
CA THR A 98 30.08 -16.23 13.96
C THR A 98 31.31 -15.80 13.18
N CYS A 99 32.35 -15.49 13.93
CA CYS A 99 33.72 -15.64 13.47
C CYS A 99 34.41 -16.41 14.61
N CYS A 100 34.49 -17.72 14.43
CA CYS A 100 35.50 -18.55 15.09
C CYS A 100 36.61 -18.76 14.06
#